data_AF-A0A8H8UKT9-F1
#
_entry.id   AF-A0A8H8UKT9-F1
#
_cell.length_a   1.000
_cell.length_b   1.000
_cell.length_c   1.000
_cell.angle_alpha   90.00
_cell.angle_beta   90.00
_cell.angle_gamma   90.00
#
_symmetry.space_group_name_H-M   'P 1'
#
loop_
_entity.id
_entity.type
_entity.pdbx_description
1 polymer ?
#
loop_
_entity_poly.entity_id
_entity_poly.type
_entity_poly.pdbx_seq_one_letter_code
_entity_poly.pdbx_strand_id
1 'polypeptide(L)'
;MAESEKGAFEDYDNIAVYKKSEEQALKASTKNFVVEFGLDEAAIAFDLDEERFKDILHNPRPSDRRPVRWINIWAPNLQEKQVKLLGEKYQFSRRLLGIILTEPKERKEVPHQDKHAFWGRFPKDDPEVGAKSLDESRASTSSQSSSFDHYTIADRMKNYHAIDYGIRFICIGANWMHREKHDSSETPTDDPLEGKQRRLYSWLILCNDNTVISLQENPGILNEEDLKSTRLNLLSVLKQLSEAKNNSTDPLSMQSVRQALESPDIDDRGSEGSSNLFYYLFDDWRAVYSTVEVFGKRLKSLTKKSYDLPDIEIIPKLHVLGSEIRQMQHVYEGYKNLVQRILEPPRTATNIGNGITTPRSRSTSRSLSATGPTLSAEKESHVVVARSALARFERLGDRLQLLILSQTKEFLDEKDALRNTYFNINAQKDSKATARLSRAATLLAKLSVLFLPVSLMTSYFSVQIDDLEHLYTAKQYWYAFAAIMSISVLALFFFSRLLMWFTEELDGIVKDCGRWFRRSITARIKKGRGVES
;
A
#
# COMPACT_ATOMS: atom_id res chain seq x y z
N MET A 1 -42.11 -14.66 -19.10
CA MET A 1 -40.85 -14.93 -18.37
C MET A 1 -41.22 -15.61 -17.08
N ALA A 2 -40.92 -16.90 -16.94
CA ALA A 2 -41.15 -17.61 -15.69
C ALA A 2 -40.15 -17.07 -14.65
N GLU A 3 -40.65 -16.55 -13.52
CA GLU A 3 -39.83 -16.33 -12.33
C GLU A 3 -39.27 -17.70 -11.92
N SER A 4 -37.96 -17.90 -12.08
CA SER A 4 -37.28 -19.05 -11.51
C SER A 4 -37.51 -19.03 -9.99
N GLU A 5 -37.94 -20.16 -9.43
CA GLU A 5 -38.11 -20.31 -7.99
C GLU A 5 -36.79 -19.97 -7.29
N LYS A 6 -36.83 -18.97 -6.39
CA LYS A 6 -35.66 -18.58 -5.59
C LYS A 6 -35.05 -19.81 -4.90
N GLY A 7 -33.73 -19.92 -4.92
CA GLY A 7 -32.99 -21.01 -4.29
C GLY A 7 -33.00 -22.35 -5.04
N ALA A 8 -33.54 -22.45 -6.25
CA ALA A 8 -33.50 -23.69 -7.05
C ALA A 8 -32.17 -23.79 -7.81
N PHE A 9 -31.67 -25.02 -8.01
CA PHE A 9 -30.51 -25.26 -8.88
C PHE A 9 -30.92 -25.19 -10.34
N GLU A 10 -30.27 -24.31 -11.09
CA GLU A 10 -30.38 -24.17 -12.54
C GLU A 10 -29.08 -24.66 -13.20
N ASP A 11 -29.19 -25.20 -14.41
CA ASP A 11 -28.04 -25.61 -15.22
C ASP A 11 -27.19 -24.39 -15.60
N TYR A 12 -25.98 -24.32 -15.05
CA TYR A 12 -25.09 -23.17 -15.23
C TYR A 12 -24.37 -23.17 -16.59
N ASP A 13 -24.37 -24.29 -17.31
CA ASP A 13 -23.83 -24.39 -18.67
C ASP A 13 -24.85 -23.91 -19.73
N ASN A 14 -26.10 -23.67 -19.31
CA ASN A 14 -27.08 -22.99 -20.15
C ASN A 14 -26.76 -21.48 -20.27
N ILE A 15 -26.61 -20.98 -21.51
CA ILE A 15 -26.27 -19.57 -21.81
C ILE A 15 -27.23 -18.57 -21.15
N ALA A 16 -28.53 -18.89 -21.07
CA ALA A 16 -29.52 -17.99 -20.46
C ALA A 16 -29.32 -17.90 -18.93
N VAL A 17 -29.09 -19.04 -18.28
CA VAL A 17 -28.81 -19.13 -16.85
C VAL A 17 -27.47 -18.48 -16.54
N TYR A 18 -26.45 -18.71 -17.38
CA TYR A 18 -25.12 -18.11 -17.27
C TYR A 18 -25.20 -16.58 -17.22
N LYS A 19 -25.84 -15.94 -18.21
CA LYS A 19 -25.98 -14.47 -18.25
C LYS A 19 -26.77 -13.92 -17.07
N LYS A 20 -27.89 -14.56 -16.73
CA LYS A 20 -28.71 -14.20 -15.57
C LYS A 20 -27.91 -14.28 -14.26
N SER A 21 -27.09 -15.32 -14.12
CA SER A 21 -26.25 -15.54 -12.95
C SER A 21 -25.14 -14.48 -12.82
N GLU A 22 -24.54 -14.04 -13.93
CA GLU A 22 -23.58 -12.93 -13.91
C GLU A 22 -24.23 -11.63 -13.39
N GLU A 23 -25.42 -11.30 -13.90
CA GLU A 23 -26.15 -10.12 -13.46
C GLU A 23 -26.57 -10.24 -11.98
N GLN A 24 -27.05 -11.40 -11.57
CA GLN A 24 -27.49 -11.64 -10.19
C GLN A 24 -26.32 -11.56 -9.20
N ALA A 25 -25.15 -12.13 -9.52
CA ALA A 25 -23.97 -12.08 -8.66
C ALA A 25 -23.51 -10.64 -8.36
N LEU A 26 -23.82 -9.67 -9.22
CA LEU A 26 -23.48 -8.26 -9.04
C LEU A 26 -24.54 -7.44 -8.26
N LYS A 27 -25.74 -7.97 -8.03
CA LYS A 27 -26.82 -7.24 -7.36
C LYS A 27 -26.61 -7.14 -5.85
N ALA A 28 -26.80 -5.95 -5.29
CA ALA A 28 -26.76 -5.71 -3.84
C ALA A 28 -27.74 -6.59 -3.04
N SER A 29 -28.87 -6.95 -3.65
CA SER A 29 -29.90 -7.77 -3.02
C SER A 29 -29.52 -9.24 -2.84
N THR A 30 -28.49 -9.71 -3.56
CA THR A 30 -28.09 -11.11 -3.53
C THR A 30 -27.23 -11.38 -2.29
N LYS A 31 -27.65 -12.38 -1.51
CA LYS A 31 -27.16 -12.72 -0.18
C LYS A 31 -26.19 -13.89 -0.19
N ASN A 32 -26.46 -14.91 -0.99
CA ASN A 32 -25.58 -16.06 -1.14
C ASN A 32 -25.77 -16.73 -2.50
N PHE A 33 -24.82 -17.58 -2.88
CA PHE A 33 -25.00 -18.52 -3.98
C PHE A 33 -24.23 -19.81 -3.72
N VAL A 34 -24.65 -20.87 -4.40
CA VAL A 34 -23.99 -22.17 -4.40
C VAL A 34 -23.79 -22.62 -5.83
N VAL A 35 -22.56 -23.00 -6.18
CA VAL A 35 -22.24 -23.63 -7.46
C VAL A 35 -21.74 -25.04 -7.19
N GLU A 36 -22.30 -26.00 -7.90
CA GLU A 36 -21.79 -27.38 -7.94
C GLU A 36 -21.30 -27.66 -9.35
N PHE A 37 -20.05 -28.07 -9.50
CA PHE A 37 -19.47 -28.30 -10.83
C PHE A 37 -18.55 -29.51 -10.86
N GLY A 38 -18.38 -30.05 -12.06
CA GLY A 38 -17.37 -31.03 -12.41
C GLY A 38 -16.81 -30.77 -13.80
N LEU A 39 -16.33 -31.82 -14.44
CA LEU A 39 -15.74 -31.71 -15.77
C LEU A 39 -16.78 -31.33 -16.83
N ASP A 40 -17.95 -31.98 -16.80
CA ASP A 40 -18.94 -31.95 -17.89
C ASP A 40 -20.23 -31.19 -17.54
N GLU A 41 -20.47 -30.88 -16.26
CA GLU A 41 -21.70 -30.21 -15.83
C GLU A 41 -21.49 -29.26 -14.65
N ALA A 42 -22.24 -28.16 -14.64
CA ALA A 42 -22.31 -27.21 -13.55
C ALA A 42 -23.77 -26.81 -13.28
N ALA A 43 -24.09 -26.62 -12.01
CA ALA A 43 -25.38 -26.10 -11.57
C ALA A 43 -25.17 -24.98 -10.55
N ILE A 44 -26.04 -23.98 -10.59
CA ILE A 44 -25.97 -22.81 -9.71
C ILE A 44 -27.33 -22.52 -9.08
N ALA A 45 -27.31 -22.10 -7.83
CA ALA A 45 -28.46 -21.60 -7.09
C ALA A 45 -28.10 -20.31 -6.36
N PHE A 46 -29.06 -19.39 -6.26
CA PHE A 46 -28.89 -18.11 -5.55
C PHE A 46 -29.91 -17.94 -4.43
N ASP A 47 -29.51 -17.20 -3.40
CA ASP A 47 -30.36 -16.77 -2.29
C ASP A 47 -31.08 -17.94 -1.60
N LEU A 48 -30.32 -18.99 -1.26
CA LEU A 48 -30.81 -20.15 -0.53
C LEU A 48 -31.20 -19.75 0.90
N ASP A 49 -32.37 -20.23 1.33
CA ASP A 49 -32.85 -20.11 2.70
C ASP A 49 -32.23 -21.17 3.62
N GLU A 50 -32.62 -21.16 4.89
CA GLU A 50 -32.07 -22.05 5.93
C GLU A 50 -32.35 -23.53 5.63
N GLU A 51 -33.56 -23.86 5.18
CA GLU A 51 -33.98 -25.24 4.90
C GLU A 51 -33.21 -25.80 3.72
N ARG A 52 -33.14 -25.07 2.61
CA ARG A 52 -32.36 -25.48 1.44
C ARG A 52 -30.87 -25.56 1.75
N PHE A 53 -30.33 -24.68 2.59
CA PHE A 53 -28.95 -24.78 3.06
C PHE A 53 -28.71 -26.06 3.84
N LYS A 54 -29.63 -26.42 4.74
CA LYS A 54 -29.55 -27.66 5.51
C LYS A 54 -29.58 -28.87 4.58
N ASP A 55 -30.49 -28.86 3.60
CA ASP A 55 -30.63 -29.94 2.63
C ASP A 55 -29.37 -30.15 1.81
N ILE A 56 -28.76 -29.10 1.25
CA ILE A 56 -27.50 -29.25 0.48
C ILE A 56 -26.35 -29.76 1.35
N LEU A 57 -26.35 -29.42 2.65
CA LEU A 57 -25.27 -29.79 3.56
C LEU A 57 -25.35 -31.26 4.00
N HIS A 58 -26.56 -31.82 4.11
CA HIS A 58 -26.83 -33.18 4.56
C HIS A 58 -27.00 -34.17 3.40
N ASN A 59 -27.55 -33.73 2.27
CA ASN A 59 -27.77 -34.61 1.13
C ASN A 59 -26.48 -34.78 0.32
N PRO A 60 -26.10 -36.02 -0.02
CA PRO A 60 -24.94 -36.27 -0.87
C PRO A 60 -25.22 -35.73 -2.28
N ARG A 61 -24.32 -34.86 -2.75
CA ARG A 61 -24.30 -34.42 -4.15
C ARG A 61 -23.85 -35.56 -5.07
N PRO A 62 -24.12 -35.48 -6.37
CA PRO A 62 -23.60 -36.45 -7.34
C PRO A 62 -22.09 -36.27 -7.50
N SER A 63 -21.28 -36.96 -6.67
CA SER A 63 -19.82 -36.86 -6.66
C SER A 63 -19.18 -37.17 -8.01
N ASP A 64 -19.80 -38.04 -8.81
CA ASP A 64 -19.21 -38.49 -10.07
C ASP A 64 -19.28 -37.41 -11.16
N ARG A 65 -20.34 -36.58 -11.12
CA ARG A 65 -20.60 -35.55 -12.13
C ARG A 65 -20.26 -34.14 -11.64
N ARG A 66 -20.55 -33.82 -10.37
CA ARG A 66 -20.27 -32.53 -9.72
C ARG A 66 -19.50 -32.71 -8.40
N PRO A 67 -18.22 -33.12 -8.46
CA PRO A 67 -17.38 -33.39 -7.30
C PRO A 67 -16.95 -32.14 -6.53
N VAL A 68 -17.24 -30.92 -7.01
CA VAL A 68 -16.84 -29.67 -6.33
C VAL A 68 -18.05 -28.81 -6.03
N ARG A 69 -18.04 -28.17 -4.85
CA ARG A 69 -19.09 -27.27 -4.40
C ARG A 69 -18.44 -25.99 -3.92
N TRP A 70 -18.95 -24.88 -4.40
CA TRP A 70 -18.58 -23.56 -3.93
C TRP A 70 -19.79 -22.93 -3.26
N ILE A 71 -19.64 -22.51 -2.01
CA ILE A 71 -20.63 -21.73 -1.28
C ILE A 71 -20.07 -20.32 -1.07
N ASN A 72 -20.78 -19.30 -1.54
CA ASN A 72 -20.43 -17.92 -1.27
C ASN A 72 -21.52 -17.22 -0.46
N ILE A 73 -21.11 -16.50 0.59
CA ILE A 73 -22.01 -15.72 1.45
C ILE A 73 -21.49 -14.29 1.54
N TRP A 74 -22.31 -13.32 1.13
CA TRP A 74 -22.05 -11.90 1.36
C TRP A 74 -22.63 -11.47 2.71
N ALA A 75 -21.90 -10.64 3.45
CA ALA A 75 -22.35 -10.15 4.76
C ALA A 75 -22.78 -11.29 5.70
N PRO A 76 -21.85 -12.20 6.10
CA PRO A 76 -22.19 -13.38 6.91
C PRO A 76 -22.83 -13.03 8.25
N ASN A 77 -22.54 -11.84 8.81
CA ASN A 77 -23.18 -11.30 10.00
C ASN A 77 -24.71 -11.15 9.86
N LEU A 78 -25.23 -10.99 8.63
CA LEU A 78 -26.66 -10.90 8.34
C LEU A 78 -27.31 -12.27 8.04
N GLN A 79 -26.52 -13.34 7.99
CA GLN A 79 -26.93 -14.70 7.61
C GLN A 79 -26.51 -15.72 8.68
N GLU A 80 -26.80 -15.38 9.94
CA GLU A 80 -26.35 -16.14 11.12
C GLU A 80 -26.75 -17.62 11.08
N LYS A 81 -27.97 -17.91 10.61
CA LYS A 81 -28.51 -19.27 10.51
C LYS A 81 -27.67 -20.14 9.56
N GLN A 82 -27.39 -19.64 8.36
CA GLN A 82 -26.58 -20.35 7.36
C GLN A 82 -25.14 -20.54 7.85
N VAL A 83 -24.54 -19.52 8.47
CA VAL A 83 -23.18 -19.61 9.00
C VAL A 83 -23.08 -20.61 10.16
N LYS A 84 -24.09 -20.68 11.03
CA LYS A 84 -24.15 -21.69 12.10
C LYS A 84 -24.26 -23.11 11.54
N LEU A 85 -25.09 -23.34 10.52
CA LEU A 85 -25.20 -24.64 9.85
C LEU A 85 -23.85 -25.09 9.25
N LEU A 86 -23.10 -24.17 8.63
CA LEU A 86 -21.75 -24.45 8.15
C LEU A 86 -20.80 -24.78 9.30
N GLY A 87 -20.88 -24.03 10.40
CA GLY A 87 -20.11 -24.27 11.61
C GLY A 87 -20.37 -25.61 12.25
N GLU A 88 -21.62 -26.07 12.27
CA GLU A 88 -22.01 -27.38 12.78
C GLU A 88 -21.47 -28.50 11.89
N LYS A 89 -21.66 -28.42 10.56
CA LYS A 89 -21.19 -29.45 9.62
C LYS A 89 -19.67 -29.62 9.63
N TYR A 90 -18.94 -28.51 9.57
CA TYR A 90 -17.48 -28.51 9.43
C TYR A 90 -16.75 -28.31 10.76
N GLN A 91 -17.47 -28.23 11.89
CA GLN A 91 -16.93 -28.08 13.24
C GLN A 91 -16.08 -26.81 13.42
N PHE A 92 -16.60 -25.66 13.00
CA PHE A 92 -15.93 -24.38 13.24
C PHE A 92 -15.81 -24.11 14.74
N SER A 93 -14.66 -23.58 15.16
CA SER A 93 -14.48 -23.19 16.56
C SER A 93 -15.44 -22.08 16.95
N ARG A 94 -15.86 -22.03 18.21
CA ARG A 94 -16.71 -20.93 18.74
C ARG A 94 -16.08 -19.55 18.49
N ARG A 95 -14.74 -19.49 18.55
CA ARG A 95 -13.98 -18.27 18.24
C ARG A 95 -14.14 -17.86 16.78
N LEU A 96 -13.95 -18.80 15.83
CA LEU A 96 -14.07 -18.52 14.41
C LEU A 96 -15.50 -18.09 14.05
N LEU A 97 -16.52 -18.77 14.58
CA LEU A 97 -17.92 -18.37 14.40
C LEU A 97 -18.20 -16.98 14.97
N GLY A 98 -17.71 -16.69 16.19
CA GLY A 98 -17.86 -15.38 16.80
C GLY A 98 -17.24 -14.27 15.94
N ILE A 99 -16.05 -14.52 15.37
CA ILE A 99 -15.37 -13.57 14.48
C ILE A 99 -16.16 -13.36 13.18
N ILE A 100 -16.59 -14.42 12.50
CA ILE A 100 -17.34 -14.34 11.23
C ILE A 100 -18.67 -13.59 11.42
N LEU A 101 -19.35 -13.81 12.55
CA LEU A 101 -20.65 -13.22 12.86
C LEU A 101 -20.55 -11.83 13.49
N THR A 102 -19.34 -11.36 13.80
CA THR A 102 -19.14 -10.02 14.33
C THR A 102 -19.64 -9.01 13.30
N GLU A 103 -20.40 -8.02 13.75
CA GLU A 103 -20.85 -6.93 12.89
C GLU A 103 -19.68 -6.00 12.56
N PRO A 104 -19.41 -5.76 11.26
CA PRO A 104 -18.43 -4.76 10.86
C PRO A 104 -18.79 -3.39 11.42
N LYS A 105 -17.81 -2.68 11.96
CA LYS A 105 -18.02 -1.27 12.32
C LYS A 105 -18.34 -0.52 11.04
N GLU A 106 -19.50 0.14 10.99
CA GLU A 106 -19.78 1.09 9.92
C GLU A 106 -18.62 2.09 9.88
N ARG A 107 -17.86 2.05 8.78
CA ARG A 107 -16.90 3.10 8.49
C ARG A 107 -17.72 4.35 8.20
N LYS A 108 -18.09 5.07 9.27
CA LYS A 108 -18.34 6.50 9.15
C LYS A 108 -17.09 7.03 8.47
N GLU A 109 -17.25 7.60 7.28
CA GLU A 109 -16.21 8.46 6.71
C GLU A 109 -15.83 9.39 7.85
N VAL A 110 -14.67 9.14 8.45
CA VAL A 110 -14.14 10.10 9.40
C VAL A 110 -13.94 11.32 8.52
N PRO A 111 -14.70 12.42 8.71
CA PRO A 111 -14.44 13.63 7.95
C PRO A 111 -12.96 13.88 8.17
N HIS A 112 -12.21 13.93 7.06
CA HIS A 112 -10.76 13.98 7.00
C HIS A 112 -10.23 14.46 8.35
N GLN A 113 -9.65 13.54 9.15
CA GLN A 113 -8.72 14.03 10.16
C GLN A 113 -7.63 14.65 9.31
N ASP A 114 -7.76 15.96 9.12
CA ASP A 114 -6.98 16.74 8.19
C ASP A 114 -5.55 16.27 8.36
N LYS A 115 -4.97 15.66 7.34
CA LYS A 115 -3.51 15.54 7.31
C LYS A 115 -2.88 16.94 7.26
N HIS A 116 -3.69 17.98 7.00
CA HIS A 116 -3.41 19.39 7.29
C HIS A 116 -3.35 19.75 8.78
N ALA A 117 -3.86 18.93 9.71
CA ALA A 117 -3.65 19.13 11.15
C ALA A 117 -2.18 18.90 11.55
N PHE A 118 -1.37 18.26 10.70
CA PHE A 118 0.09 18.23 10.86
C PHE A 118 0.74 19.59 10.50
N TRP A 119 0.06 20.42 9.71
CA TRP A 119 0.53 21.76 9.31
C TRP A 119 0.03 22.88 10.22
N GLY A 120 -0.94 22.61 11.10
CA GLY A 120 -1.41 23.54 12.13
C GLY A 120 -0.58 23.58 13.41
N ARG A 121 0.49 22.77 13.53
CA ARG A 121 1.37 22.68 14.72
C ARG A 121 2.84 22.96 14.42
N PHE A 122 3.12 23.92 13.56
CA PHE A 122 4.33 24.71 13.77
C PHE A 122 3.92 25.91 14.61
N PRO A 123 4.31 25.97 15.90
CA PRO A 123 4.19 27.21 16.63
C PRO A 123 4.95 28.27 15.82
N LYS A 124 4.28 29.35 15.45
CA LYS A 124 4.95 30.63 15.20
C LYS A 124 5.42 31.16 16.55
N ASP A 125 6.32 30.43 17.21
CA ASP A 125 6.92 30.89 18.45
C ASP A 125 8.16 31.68 18.09
N ASP A 126 8.00 32.99 18.23
CA ASP A 126 9.06 33.97 18.41
C ASP A 126 10.02 33.47 19.51
N PRO A 127 11.33 33.29 19.23
CA PRO A 127 12.28 32.74 20.19
C PRO A 127 12.57 33.64 21.41
N GLU A 128 11.92 34.81 21.54
CA GLU A 128 12.16 35.77 22.63
C GLU A 128 11.20 35.65 23.84
N VAL A 129 10.14 34.81 23.79
CA VAL A 129 9.18 34.71 24.91
C VAL A 129 9.35 33.41 25.71
N GLY A 130 10.31 33.41 26.62
CA GLY A 130 10.41 32.39 27.66
C GLY A 130 9.37 32.59 28.76
N ALA A 131 8.26 31.85 28.75
CA ALA A 131 7.45 31.65 29.96
C ALA A 131 6.38 30.55 29.87
N LYS A 132 6.49 29.62 30.83
CA LYS A 132 5.42 28.85 31.51
C LYS A 132 4.83 27.62 30.80
N SER A 133 5.56 26.50 30.87
CA SER A 133 4.95 25.17 30.96
C SER A 133 4.82 24.75 32.43
N LEU A 134 3.61 24.74 33.00
CA LEU A 134 3.22 23.97 34.19
C LEU A 134 1.79 24.36 34.58
N ASP A 135 0.81 23.97 33.77
CA ASP A 135 -0.49 23.50 34.26
C ASP A 135 -1.34 23.07 33.07
N GLU A 136 -1.47 21.77 32.85
CA GLU A 136 -2.59 21.22 32.10
C GLU A 136 -2.93 19.82 32.61
N SER A 137 -3.90 19.82 33.52
CA SER A 137 -5.06 18.94 33.46
C SER A 137 -4.79 17.44 33.51
N ARG A 138 -4.52 16.96 34.73
CA ARG A 138 -4.97 15.63 35.20
C ARG A 138 -6.50 15.58 35.19
N ALA A 139 -7.08 15.32 34.02
CA ALA A 139 -8.48 14.99 33.86
C ALA A 139 -8.61 13.50 33.53
N SER A 140 -9.03 12.73 34.52
CA SER A 140 -9.82 11.50 34.38
C SER A 140 -9.34 10.47 33.34
N THR A 141 -8.46 9.56 33.77
CA THR A 141 -8.50 8.16 33.33
C THR A 141 -9.86 7.56 33.75
N SER A 142 -10.90 7.84 32.96
CA SER A 142 -12.05 6.97 32.91
C SER A 142 -11.61 5.68 32.23
N SER A 143 -11.92 4.58 32.88
CA SER A 143 -11.81 3.21 32.41
C SER A 143 -12.54 3.04 31.08
N GLN A 144 -11.89 3.38 29.97
CA GLN A 144 -12.22 2.82 28.67
C GLN A 144 -11.85 1.35 28.72
N SER A 145 -12.80 0.50 29.10
CA SER A 145 -12.82 -0.87 28.59
C SER A 145 -12.98 -0.77 27.08
N SER A 146 -11.87 -0.55 26.35
CA SER A 146 -11.88 -0.64 24.91
C SER A 146 -12.23 -2.08 24.58
N SER A 147 -13.49 -2.35 24.22
CA SER A 147 -13.86 -3.69 23.75
C SER A 147 -13.01 -3.95 22.52
N PHE A 148 -12.05 -4.85 22.67
CA PHE A 148 -11.06 -5.15 21.66
C PHE A 148 -11.72 -6.06 20.63
N ASP A 149 -12.52 -5.44 19.77
CA ASP A 149 -13.29 -6.12 18.74
C ASP A 149 -12.39 -6.53 17.54
N HIS A 150 -12.71 -7.65 16.89
CA HIS A 150 -11.94 -8.21 15.77
C HIS A 150 -11.66 -7.16 14.69
N TYR A 151 -12.70 -6.41 14.29
CA TYR A 151 -12.55 -5.37 13.27
C TYR A 151 -11.70 -4.20 13.73
N THR A 152 -11.55 -3.95 15.04
CA THR A 152 -10.62 -2.94 15.54
C THR A 152 -9.18 -3.33 15.28
N ILE A 153 -8.85 -4.62 15.42
CA ILE A 153 -7.53 -5.17 15.10
C ILE A 153 -7.34 -5.14 13.60
N ALA A 154 -8.31 -5.71 12.87
CA ALA A 154 -8.25 -5.79 11.42
C ALA A 154 -8.03 -4.40 10.86
N ASP A 155 -8.83 -3.38 11.23
CA ASP A 155 -8.74 -2.01 10.71
C ASP A 155 -7.41 -1.31 11.03
N ARG A 156 -6.91 -1.45 12.27
CA ARG A 156 -5.63 -0.86 12.68
C ARG A 156 -4.41 -1.54 12.04
N MET A 157 -4.46 -2.85 11.85
CA MET A 157 -3.36 -3.65 11.31
C MET A 157 -3.68 -4.09 9.89
N LYS A 158 -3.26 -3.32 8.87
CA LYS A 158 -3.62 -3.62 7.47
C LYS A 158 -3.12 -4.98 6.97
N ASN A 159 -1.98 -5.44 7.47
CA ASN A 159 -1.42 -6.76 7.20
C ASN A 159 -2.00 -7.88 8.08
N TYR A 160 -3.04 -7.60 8.87
CA TYR A 160 -3.65 -8.61 9.72
C TYR A 160 -4.23 -9.74 8.88
N HIS A 161 -3.80 -10.94 9.22
CA HIS A 161 -4.25 -12.18 8.62
C HIS A 161 -4.39 -13.26 9.70
N ALA A 162 -5.34 -14.15 9.51
CA ALA A 162 -5.64 -15.29 10.36
C ALA A 162 -5.62 -16.57 9.51
N ILE A 163 -5.14 -17.64 10.12
CA ILE A 163 -5.27 -18.99 9.58
C ILE A 163 -5.75 -19.88 10.72
N ASP A 164 -6.83 -20.60 10.48
CA ASP A 164 -7.42 -21.53 11.43
C ASP A 164 -7.47 -22.93 10.80
N TYR A 165 -6.94 -23.91 11.53
CA TYR A 165 -6.97 -25.31 11.15
C TYR A 165 -8.00 -26.04 11.99
N GLY A 166 -9.01 -26.61 11.34
CA GLY A 166 -9.93 -27.56 11.93
C GLY A 166 -9.63 -28.99 11.48
N ILE A 167 -10.32 -29.96 12.08
CA ILE A 167 -10.24 -31.36 11.65
C ILE A 167 -10.75 -31.51 10.21
N ARG A 168 -11.81 -30.75 9.88
CA ARG A 168 -12.55 -30.85 8.61
C ARG A 168 -12.39 -29.64 7.68
N PHE A 169 -11.61 -28.63 8.07
CA PHE A 169 -11.44 -27.41 7.28
C PHE A 169 -10.07 -26.73 7.47
N ILE A 170 -9.66 -25.97 6.47
CA ILE A 170 -8.60 -24.95 6.56
C ILE A 170 -9.26 -23.61 6.24
N CYS A 171 -9.13 -22.63 7.12
CA CYS A 171 -9.70 -21.29 6.96
C CYS A 171 -8.60 -20.25 6.90
N ILE A 172 -8.64 -19.39 5.89
CA ILE A 172 -7.81 -18.20 5.76
C ILE A 172 -8.72 -17.00 5.88
N GLY A 173 -8.47 -16.13 6.84
CA GLY A 173 -9.11 -14.82 6.92
C GLY A 173 -8.06 -13.75 6.72
N ALA A 174 -8.26 -12.79 5.83
CA ALA A 174 -7.39 -11.62 5.79
C ALA A 174 -8.06 -10.46 5.03
N ASN A 175 -7.31 -9.40 4.78
CA ASN A 175 -7.79 -8.14 4.18
C ASN A 175 -7.57 -8.07 2.67
N TRP A 176 -8.64 -8.04 1.87
CA TRP A 176 -8.58 -8.09 0.40
C TRP A 176 -8.72 -6.65 -0.07
N MET A 177 -7.84 -6.25 -0.99
CA MET A 177 -7.78 -4.87 -1.49
C MET A 177 -8.62 -4.75 -2.75
N HIS A 178 -9.65 -3.92 -2.68
CA HIS A 178 -10.55 -3.61 -3.79
C HIS A 178 -10.32 -2.17 -4.24
N ARG A 179 -10.41 -1.95 -5.54
CA ARG A 179 -10.29 -0.60 -6.11
C ARG A 179 -11.62 0.14 -5.94
N GLU A 180 -11.61 1.30 -5.30
CA GLU A 180 -12.75 2.22 -5.40
C GLU A 180 -12.67 2.95 -6.73
N LYS A 181 -13.80 3.03 -7.43
CA LYS A 181 -13.95 3.82 -8.64
C LYS A 181 -14.82 5.01 -8.27
N HIS A 182 -14.31 5.91 -7.45
CA HIS A 182 -15.06 7.13 -7.19
C HIS A 182 -14.90 8.07 -8.39
N ASP A 183 -16.03 8.42 -9.01
CA ASP A 183 -16.13 9.58 -9.88
C ASP A 183 -15.95 10.81 -8.99
N SER A 184 -14.85 11.53 -9.17
CA SER A 184 -14.66 12.85 -8.59
C SER A 184 -14.96 13.91 -9.67
N SER A 185 -16.23 14.13 -9.96
CA SER A 185 -16.72 15.47 -10.31
C SER A 185 -16.97 16.16 -8.96
N GLU A 186 -16.34 17.28 -8.58
CA GLU A 186 -16.54 18.61 -9.15
C GLU A 186 -15.43 19.61 -8.79
N THR A 187 -14.20 19.18 -8.49
CA THR A 187 -13.07 20.13 -8.39
C THR A 187 -11.85 19.61 -9.15
N PRO A 188 -11.27 20.40 -10.07
CA PRO A 188 -9.98 20.10 -10.65
C PRO A 188 -8.92 20.45 -9.60
N THR A 189 -8.86 19.69 -8.51
CA THR A 189 -7.64 19.64 -7.72
C THR A 189 -6.62 18.87 -8.54
N ASP A 190 -5.41 19.43 -8.63
CA ASP A 190 -4.24 18.97 -9.41
C ASP A 190 -3.68 17.59 -8.97
N ASP A 191 -4.51 16.74 -8.35
CA ASP A 191 -4.17 15.42 -7.84
C ASP A 191 -4.81 14.34 -8.73
N PRO A 192 -4.13 13.93 -9.82
CA PRO A 192 -4.66 12.92 -10.72
C PRO A 192 -4.67 11.55 -10.02
N LEU A 193 -5.87 10.95 -9.96
CA LEU A 193 -6.16 9.57 -9.55
C LEU A 193 -5.95 9.24 -8.07
N GLU A 194 -6.82 9.71 -7.17
CA GLU A 194 -7.06 9.00 -5.91
C GLU A 194 -7.93 7.75 -6.16
N GLY A 195 -7.31 6.67 -6.66
CA GLY A 195 -7.86 5.33 -6.51
C GLY A 195 -7.75 4.92 -5.04
N LYS A 196 -8.65 5.41 -4.19
CA LYS A 196 -8.76 4.91 -2.81
C LYS A 196 -8.99 3.39 -2.91
N GLN A 197 -8.22 2.64 -2.15
CA GLN A 197 -8.39 1.20 -2.09
C GLN A 197 -9.25 0.86 -0.90
N ARG A 198 -10.41 0.28 -1.17
CA ARG A 198 -11.24 -0.27 -0.12
C ARG A 198 -10.65 -1.59 0.33
N ARG A 199 -10.74 -1.82 1.62
CA ARG A 199 -10.32 -3.08 2.20
C ARG A 199 -11.52 -3.76 2.81
N LEU A 200 -11.71 -5.02 2.47
CA LEU A 200 -12.73 -5.89 3.07
C LEU A 200 -12.05 -7.12 3.62
N TYR A 201 -12.34 -7.45 4.86
CA TYR A 201 -11.93 -8.71 5.45
C TYR A 201 -12.76 -9.83 4.81
N SER A 202 -12.13 -10.92 4.40
CA SER A 202 -12.81 -12.05 3.80
C SER A 202 -12.22 -13.35 4.32
N TRP A 203 -13.07 -14.36 4.43
CA TRP A 203 -12.68 -15.71 4.81
C TRP A 203 -12.80 -16.63 3.60
N LEU A 204 -11.79 -17.45 3.40
CA LEU A 204 -11.75 -18.49 2.40
C LEU A 204 -11.46 -19.82 3.10
N ILE A 205 -12.34 -20.79 2.91
CA ILE A 205 -12.33 -22.04 3.67
C ILE A 205 -12.34 -23.21 2.69
N LEU A 206 -11.40 -24.13 2.84
CA LEU A 206 -11.38 -25.42 2.14
C LEU A 206 -11.81 -26.52 3.11
N CYS A 207 -12.84 -27.29 2.75
CA CYS A 207 -13.39 -28.36 3.57
C CYS A 207 -12.96 -29.75 3.06
N ASN A 208 -13.08 -30.75 3.92
CA ASN A 208 -12.67 -32.13 3.63
C ASN A 208 -13.58 -32.87 2.63
N ASP A 209 -14.79 -32.37 2.39
CA ASP A 209 -15.75 -32.94 1.44
C ASP A 209 -15.69 -32.26 0.06
N ASN A 210 -14.56 -31.64 -0.30
CA ASN A 210 -14.36 -30.90 -1.54
C ASN A 210 -15.36 -29.74 -1.73
N THR A 211 -15.73 -29.11 -0.61
CA THR A 211 -16.45 -27.83 -0.56
C THR A 211 -15.48 -26.68 -0.31
N VAL A 212 -15.63 -25.60 -1.05
CA VAL A 212 -14.96 -24.32 -0.80
C VAL A 212 -15.99 -23.30 -0.35
N ILE A 213 -15.72 -22.58 0.73
CA ILE A 213 -16.61 -21.54 1.25
C ILE A 213 -15.88 -20.20 1.18
N SER A 214 -16.51 -19.21 0.56
CA SER A 214 -16.06 -17.81 0.59
C SER A 214 -17.06 -16.95 1.35
N LEU A 215 -16.56 -16.21 2.32
CA LEU A 215 -17.35 -15.30 3.15
C LEU A 215 -16.77 -13.89 2.98
N GLN A 216 -17.60 -12.93 2.57
CA GLN A 216 -17.17 -11.55 2.40
C GLN A 216 -17.80 -10.66 3.46
N GLU A 217 -16.98 -9.89 4.19
CA GLU A 217 -17.42 -8.86 5.14
C GLU A 217 -18.49 -7.97 4.51
N ASN A 218 -19.48 -7.56 5.32
CA ASN A 218 -20.47 -6.58 4.87
C ASN A 218 -19.76 -5.26 4.54
N PRO A 219 -19.78 -4.80 3.28
CA PRO A 219 -19.18 -3.52 2.94
C PRO A 219 -20.01 -2.32 3.47
N GLY A 220 -21.15 -2.54 4.12
CA GLY A 220 -22.04 -1.45 4.52
C GLY A 220 -22.64 -0.77 3.28
N ILE A 221 -22.87 0.54 3.39
CA ILE A 221 -23.47 1.33 2.31
C ILE A 221 -22.40 1.60 1.24
N LEU A 222 -22.66 1.14 0.01
CA LEU A 222 -21.79 1.31 -1.15
C LEU A 222 -22.60 1.76 -2.37
N ASN A 223 -21.97 2.55 -3.23
CA ASN A 223 -22.44 2.81 -4.57
C ASN A 223 -22.42 1.52 -5.41
N GLU A 224 -23.28 1.43 -6.42
CA GLU A 224 -23.35 0.22 -7.26
C GLU A 224 -22.02 -0.12 -7.94
N GLU A 225 -21.25 0.88 -8.35
CA GLU A 225 -19.97 0.68 -9.04
C GLU A 225 -18.90 0.11 -8.11
N ASP A 226 -18.82 0.64 -6.89
CA ASP A 226 -17.89 0.15 -5.88
C ASP A 226 -18.28 -1.24 -5.39
N LEU A 227 -19.58 -1.52 -5.26
CA LEU A 227 -20.08 -2.86 -4.97
C LEU A 227 -19.72 -3.84 -6.10
N LYS A 228 -19.89 -3.44 -7.36
CA LYS A 228 -19.46 -4.25 -8.50
C LYS A 228 -17.96 -4.54 -8.38
N SER A 229 -17.15 -3.52 -8.10
CA SER A 229 -15.69 -3.64 -7.92
C SER A 229 -15.29 -4.65 -6.84
N THR A 230 -15.97 -4.67 -5.69
CA THR A 230 -15.66 -5.62 -4.60
C THR A 230 -16.00 -7.07 -4.97
N ARG A 231 -16.97 -7.27 -5.87
CA ARG A 231 -17.40 -8.60 -6.34
C ARG A 231 -16.70 -9.06 -7.62
N LEU A 232 -15.91 -8.20 -8.30
CA LEU A 232 -15.31 -8.51 -9.60
C LEU A 232 -14.39 -9.73 -9.59
N ASN A 233 -13.58 -9.92 -8.54
CA ASN A 233 -12.68 -11.08 -8.49
C ASN A 233 -13.45 -12.39 -8.39
N LEU A 234 -14.43 -12.46 -7.48
CA LEU A 234 -15.32 -13.62 -7.37
C LEU A 234 -16.09 -13.88 -8.67
N LEU A 235 -16.60 -12.82 -9.31
CA LEU A 235 -17.29 -12.95 -10.58
C LEU A 235 -16.36 -13.48 -11.68
N SER A 236 -15.08 -13.06 -11.68
CA SER A 236 -14.08 -13.57 -12.62
C SER A 236 -13.89 -15.08 -12.48
N VAL A 237 -13.92 -15.61 -11.26
CA VAL A 237 -13.88 -17.07 -11.00
C VAL A 237 -15.18 -17.74 -11.42
N LEU A 238 -16.32 -17.17 -11.01
CA LEU A 238 -17.65 -17.70 -11.30
C LEU A 238 -17.88 -17.90 -12.80
N LYS A 239 -17.54 -16.89 -13.61
CA LYS A 239 -17.65 -16.92 -15.08
C LYS A 239 -16.91 -18.08 -15.74
N GLN A 240 -15.91 -18.65 -15.07
CA GLN A 240 -15.03 -19.69 -15.63
C GLN A 240 -15.42 -21.10 -15.18
N LEU A 241 -16.48 -21.22 -14.39
CA LEU A 241 -17.06 -22.51 -13.98
C LEU A 241 -18.13 -23.03 -14.95
N SER A 242 -18.53 -22.23 -15.95
CA SER A 242 -19.50 -22.60 -16.99
C SER A 242 -18.80 -22.82 -18.33
N GLU A 243 -19.28 -23.80 -19.09
CA GLU A 243 -18.89 -24.02 -20.48
C GLU A 243 -19.48 -23.00 -21.46
N ALA A 244 -20.53 -22.28 -21.05
CA ALA A 244 -21.21 -21.27 -21.88
C ALA A 244 -20.33 -20.05 -22.22
N LYS A 245 -19.12 -19.97 -21.65
CA LYS A 245 -18.21 -18.84 -21.79
C LYS A 245 -17.66 -18.74 -23.23
N ASN A 246 -17.80 -17.55 -23.82
CA ASN A 246 -17.15 -17.21 -25.09
C ASN A 246 -15.61 -17.14 -24.95
N ASN A 247 -14.91 -17.71 -25.93
CA ASN A 247 -13.45 -17.88 -26.06
C ASN A 247 -12.56 -16.60 -26.01
N SER A 248 -13.07 -15.45 -25.58
CA SER A 248 -12.38 -14.15 -25.71
C SER A 248 -11.78 -13.60 -24.39
N THR A 249 -11.37 -14.45 -23.45
CA THR A 249 -10.72 -13.95 -22.22
C THR A 249 -9.23 -13.71 -22.40
N ASP A 250 -8.78 -12.55 -21.91
CA ASP A 250 -7.37 -12.21 -21.68
C ASP A 250 -6.65 -13.41 -21.01
N PRO A 251 -5.54 -13.92 -21.58
CA PRO A 251 -4.77 -15.02 -20.99
C PRO A 251 -4.38 -14.80 -19.53
N LEU A 252 -4.19 -13.54 -19.11
CA LEU A 252 -3.89 -13.19 -17.71
C LEU A 252 -5.09 -13.38 -16.77
N SER A 253 -6.31 -13.45 -17.32
CA SER A 253 -7.56 -13.67 -16.58
C SER A 253 -8.06 -15.11 -16.66
N MET A 254 -7.39 -15.99 -17.42
CA MET A 254 -7.80 -17.38 -17.56
C MET A 254 -7.54 -18.16 -16.27
N GLN A 255 -8.62 -18.60 -15.65
CA GLN A 255 -8.65 -19.47 -14.49
C GLN A 255 -9.15 -20.83 -14.94
N SER A 256 -8.24 -21.78 -15.05
CA SER A 256 -8.46 -23.11 -15.61
C SER A 256 -9.09 -24.05 -14.57
N VAL A 257 -10.09 -23.61 -13.79
CA VAL A 257 -10.64 -24.40 -12.67
C VAL A 257 -11.25 -25.72 -13.17
N ARG A 258 -12.12 -25.63 -14.18
CA ARG A 258 -12.72 -26.81 -14.85
C ARG A 258 -11.72 -27.56 -15.73
N GLN A 259 -10.95 -26.84 -16.55
CA GLN A 259 -9.94 -27.42 -17.44
C GLN A 259 -8.87 -28.23 -16.68
N ALA A 260 -8.58 -27.85 -15.43
CA ALA A 260 -7.67 -28.63 -14.59
C ALA A 260 -8.19 -30.05 -14.31
N LEU A 261 -9.48 -30.32 -14.48
CA LEU A 261 -10.10 -31.64 -14.29
C LEU A 261 -9.97 -32.56 -15.51
N GLU A 262 -9.50 -32.06 -16.66
CA GLU A 262 -9.33 -32.85 -17.90
C GLU A 262 -8.15 -33.82 -17.83
N SER A 263 -7.19 -33.58 -16.92
CA SER A 263 -5.97 -34.40 -16.86
C SER A 263 -6.29 -35.85 -16.50
N PRO A 264 -5.80 -36.84 -17.28
CA PRO A 264 -6.08 -38.25 -17.03
C PRO A 264 -5.40 -38.78 -15.76
N ASP A 265 -4.37 -38.10 -15.25
CA ASP A 265 -3.58 -38.51 -14.09
C ASP A 265 -4.17 -38.06 -12.73
N ILE A 266 -5.45 -37.67 -12.67
CA ILE A 266 -6.09 -37.18 -11.45
C ILE A 266 -6.74 -38.33 -10.68
N ASP A 267 -6.22 -38.62 -9.49
CA ASP A 267 -6.77 -39.63 -8.58
C ASP A 267 -8.13 -39.21 -7.99
N ASP A 268 -8.27 -37.95 -7.55
CA ASP A 268 -9.51 -37.38 -7.00
C ASP A 268 -9.83 -36.03 -7.63
N ARG A 269 -10.80 -36.04 -8.56
CA ARG A 269 -11.29 -34.83 -9.26
C ARG A 269 -11.88 -33.79 -8.30
N GLY A 270 -12.46 -34.23 -7.18
CA GLY A 270 -13.02 -33.31 -6.19
C GLY A 270 -11.94 -32.58 -5.42
N SER A 271 -10.92 -33.28 -4.93
CA SER A 271 -9.77 -32.66 -4.25
C SER A 271 -9.02 -31.72 -5.20
N GLU A 272 -8.79 -32.15 -6.43
CA GLU A 272 -8.13 -31.35 -7.47
C GLU A 272 -8.92 -30.07 -7.79
N GLY A 273 -10.22 -30.18 -8.06
CA GLY A 273 -11.05 -29.04 -8.42
C GLY A 273 -11.30 -28.07 -7.27
N SER A 274 -11.54 -28.57 -6.06
CA SER A 274 -11.72 -27.73 -4.87
C SER A 274 -10.43 -27.01 -4.46
N SER A 275 -9.27 -27.67 -4.55
CA SER A 275 -7.97 -27.05 -4.27
C SER A 275 -7.60 -25.98 -5.31
N ASN A 276 -7.89 -26.23 -6.60
CA ASN A 276 -7.68 -25.23 -7.65
C ASN A 276 -8.64 -24.04 -7.50
N LEU A 277 -9.91 -24.29 -7.17
CA LEU A 277 -10.87 -23.22 -6.87
C LEU A 277 -10.39 -22.38 -5.68
N PHE A 278 -9.95 -23.02 -4.60
CA PHE A 278 -9.38 -22.35 -3.44
C PHE A 278 -8.19 -21.47 -3.81
N TYR A 279 -7.28 -21.95 -4.66
CA TYR A 279 -6.19 -21.14 -5.21
C TYR A 279 -6.69 -19.90 -5.97
N TYR A 280 -7.64 -20.07 -6.89
CA TYR A 280 -8.10 -18.96 -7.74
C TYR A 280 -8.96 -17.93 -7.01
N LEU A 281 -9.65 -18.32 -5.94
CA LEU A 281 -10.34 -17.38 -5.05
C LEU A 281 -9.37 -16.60 -4.17
N PHE A 282 -8.21 -17.19 -3.85
CA PHE A 282 -7.13 -16.51 -3.13
C PHE A 282 -6.37 -15.53 -4.03
N ASP A 283 -6.12 -15.89 -5.29
CA ASP A 283 -5.33 -15.11 -6.23
C ASP A 283 -6.12 -13.96 -6.90
N ASP A 284 -5.94 -12.73 -6.41
CA ASP A 284 -6.43 -11.49 -7.07
C ASP A 284 -5.28 -10.71 -7.76
N TRP A 285 -4.63 -11.37 -8.71
CA TRP A 285 -3.48 -10.82 -9.44
C TRP A 285 -3.77 -9.48 -10.15
N ARG A 286 -5.02 -9.23 -10.56
CA ARG A 286 -5.40 -7.99 -11.27
C ARG A 286 -5.38 -6.78 -10.35
N ALA A 287 -5.93 -6.93 -9.14
CA ALA A 287 -5.86 -5.88 -8.12
C ALA A 287 -4.40 -5.53 -7.81
N VAL A 288 -3.54 -6.56 -7.71
CA VAL A 288 -2.11 -6.39 -7.49
C VAL A 288 -1.44 -5.53 -8.57
N TYR A 289 -1.56 -5.90 -9.84
CA TYR A 289 -0.88 -5.19 -10.94
C TYR A 289 -1.31 -3.74 -11.02
N SER A 290 -2.61 -3.51 -10.91
CA SER A 290 -3.16 -2.16 -10.98
C SER A 290 -2.58 -1.26 -9.87
N THR A 291 -2.29 -1.82 -8.70
CA THR A 291 -1.71 -1.10 -7.56
C THR A 291 -0.25 -0.70 -7.84
N VAL A 292 0.58 -1.66 -8.25
CA VAL A 292 1.99 -1.43 -8.55
C VAL A 292 2.16 -0.44 -9.70
N GLU A 293 1.32 -0.55 -10.74
CA GLU A 293 1.33 0.38 -11.87
C GLU A 293 0.99 1.82 -11.44
N VAL A 294 0.00 2.00 -10.56
CA VAL A 294 -0.38 3.31 -10.03
C VAL A 294 0.77 3.95 -9.25
N PHE A 295 1.46 3.18 -8.38
CA PHE A 295 2.62 3.70 -7.66
C PHE A 295 3.75 4.13 -8.59
N GLY A 296 4.07 3.30 -9.60
CA GLY A 296 5.08 3.64 -10.59
C GLY A 296 4.74 4.91 -11.39
N LYS A 297 3.48 5.08 -11.80
CA LYS A 297 3.02 6.29 -12.50
C LYS A 297 3.12 7.54 -11.61
N ARG A 298 2.71 7.44 -10.34
CA ARG A 298 2.79 8.54 -9.37
C ARG A 298 4.23 8.96 -9.12
N LEU A 299 5.13 8.00 -8.89
CA LEU A 299 6.55 8.28 -8.65
C LEU A 299 7.20 8.97 -9.85
N LYS A 300 6.93 8.49 -11.08
CA LYS A 300 7.41 9.14 -12.32
C LYS A 300 6.89 10.56 -12.49
N SER A 301 5.62 10.81 -12.16
CA SER A 301 5.01 12.15 -12.20
C SER A 301 5.72 13.11 -11.23
N LEU A 302 5.92 12.70 -9.97
CA LEU A 302 6.63 13.50 -8.97
C LEU A 302 8.10 13.72 -9.35
N THR A 303 8.74 12.72 -9.94
CA THR A 303 10.10 12.82 -10.46
C THR A 303 10.20 13.93 -11.51
N LYS A 304 9.28 13.96 -12.48
CA LYS A 304 9.24 15.01 -13.51
C LYS A 304 9.03 16.40 -12.89
N LYS A 305 8.03 16.54 -12.01
CA LYS A 305 7.73 17.81 -11.33
C LYS A 305 8.92 18.35 -10.53
N SER A 306 9.69 17.48 -9.89
CA SER A 306 10.90 17.83 -9.11
C SER A 306 12.00 18.52 -9.92
N TYR A 307 12.15 18.16 -11.20
CA TYR A 307 13.15 18.79 -12.07
C TYR A 307 12.70 20.15 -12.60
N ASP A 308 11.41 20.32 -12.90
CA ASP A 308 10.90 21.50 -13.60
C ASP A 308 10.75 22.71 -12.66
N LEU A 309 10.15 22.54 -11.47
CA LEU A 309 10.00 23.63 -10.48
C LEU A 309 10.20 23.15 -9.04
N PRO A 310 10.85 23.97 -8.17
CA PRO A 310 10.93 23.68 -6.75
C PRO A 310 9.57 23.97 -6.11
N ASP A 311 8.71 22.96 -6.06
CA ASP A 311 7.42 22.99 -5.40
C ASP A 311 7.56 22.44 -3.96
N ILE A 312 7.07 23.21 -2.98
CA ILE A 312 7.13 22.88 -1.54
C ILE A 312 6.32 21.61 -1.25
N GLU A 313 5.32 21.30 -2.08
CA GLU A 313 4.44 20.14 -1.89
C GLU A 313 5.06 18.81 -2.30
N ILE A 314 6.23 18.80 -2.96
CA ILE A 314 6.87 17.57 -3.44
C ILE A 314 7.27 16.66 -2.27
N ILE A 315 7.85 17.19 -1.19
CA ILE A 315 8.30 16.39 -0.05
C ILE A 315 7.11 15.72 0.66
N PRO A 316 6.02 16.44 1.00
CA PRO A 316 4.81 15.83 1.54
C PRO A 316 4.19 14.75 0.63
N LYS A 317 4.08 15.03 -0.68
CA LYS A 317 3.55 14.06 -1.66
C LYS A 317 4.41 12.79 -1.73
N LEU A 318 5.75 12.93 -1.72
CA LEU A 318 6.66 11.79 -1.65
C LEU A 318 6.54 11.02 -0.33
N HIS A 319 6.31 11.71 0.79
CA HIS A 319 6.11 11.06 2.07
C HIS A 319 4.81 10.23 2.10
N VAL A 320 3.71 10.79 1.60
CA VAL A 320 2.43 10.08 1.48
C VAL A 320 2.58 8.85 0.59
N LEU A 321 3.15 9.02 -0.61
CA LEU A 321 3.40 7.91 -1.53
C LEU A 321 4.29 6.82 -0.90
N GLY A 322 5.37 7.21 -0.22
CA GLY A 322 6.24 6.24 0.48
C GLY A 322 5.53 5.50 1.62
N SER A 323 4.60 6.16 2.31
CA SER A 323 3.78 5.52 3.34
C SER A 323 2.81 4.49 2.75
N GLU A 324 2.15 4.83 1.64
CA GLU A 324 1.25 3.93 0.91
C GLU A 324 1.99 2.70 0.36
N ILE A 325 3.17 2.89 -0.23
CA ILE A 325 3.99 1.80 -0.77
C ILE A 325 4.41 0.84 0.37
N ARG A 326 4.89 1.35 1.51
CA ARG A 326 5.26 0.48 2.66
C ARG A 326 4.08 -0.28 3.21
N GLN A 327 2.94 0.39 3.31
CA GLN A 327 1.72 -0.26 3.80
C GLN A 327 1.31 -1.41 2.89
N MET A 328 1.39 -1.22 1.58
CA MET A 328 1.12 -2.26 0.61
C MET A 328 2.16 -3.38 0.67
N GLN A 329 3.44 -3.05 0.83
CA GLN A 329 4.50 -4.04 1.02
C GLN A 329 4.19 -4.98 2.20
N HIS A 330 3.76 -4.44 3.35
CA HIS A 330 3.40 -5.26 4.51
C HIS A 330 2.19 -6.16 4.27
N VAL A 331 1.21 -5.72 3.47
CA VAL A 331 0.06 -6.56 3.08
C VAL A 331 0.53 -7.75 2.24
N TYR A 332 1.38 -7.51 1.24
CA TYR A 332 1.91 -8.59 0.39
C TYR A 332 2.91 -9.50 1.09
N GLU A 333 3.68 -9.00 2.06
CA GLU A 333 4.47 -9.83 2.98
C GLU A 333 3.54 -10.76 3.78
N GLY A 334 2.39 -10.25 4.23
CA GLY A 334 1.34 -11.05 4.87
C GLY A 334 0.79 -12.15 3.96
N TYR A 335 0.47 -11.83 2.70
CA TYR A 335 0.02 -12.83 1.73
C TYR A 335 1.09 -13.88 1.43
N LYS A 336 2.35 -13.47 1.31
CA LYS A 336 3.47 -14.41 1.13
C LYS A 336 3.58 -15.36 2.33
N ASN A 337 3.42 -14.85 3.55
CA ASN A 337 3.41 -15.68 4.76
C ASN A 337 2.23 -16.66 4.78
N LEU A 338 1.05 -16.24 4.32
CA LEU A 338 -0.11 -17.14 4.16
C LEU A 338 0.18 -18.25 3.16
N VAL A 339 0.72 -17.91 1.98
CA VAL A 339 1.12 -18.88 0.97
C VAL A 339 2.12 -19.89 1.55
N GLN A 340 3.15 -19.44 2.26
CA GLN A 340 4.10 -20.34 2.92
C GLN A 340 3.42 -21.28 3.91
N ARG A 341 2.45 -20.79 4.70
CA ARG A 341 1.70 -21.63 5.64
C ARG A 341 0.77 -22.65 4.96
N ILE A 342 0.21 -22.34 3.79
CA ILE A 342 -0.57 -23.29 2.99
C ILE A 342 0.33 -24.40 2.44
N LEU A 343 1.57 -24.04 2.06
CA LEU A 343 2.57 -24.97 1.54
C LEU A 343 3.19 -25.84 2.63
N GLU A 344 3.22 -25.36 3.88
CA GLU A 344 3.61 -26.17 5.02
C GLU A 344 2.61 -27.34 5.20
N PRO A 345 3.10 -28.58 5.39
CA PRO A 345 2.20 -29.70 5.69
C PRO A 345 1.38 -29.38 6.95
N PRO A 346 0.09 -29.74 7.01
CA PRO A 346 -0.74 -29.52 8.17
C PRO A 346 -0.01 -30.07 9.40
N ARG A 347 0.27 -29.19 10.37
CA ARG A 347 0.84 -29.60 11.65
C ARG A 347 -0.24 -30.40 12.35
N THR A 348 -0.26 -31.71 12.10
CA THR A 348 -1.12 -32.64 12.78
C THR A 348 -0.93 -32.44 14.28
N ALA A 349 -2.05 -32.30 14.98
CA ALA A 349 -2.14 -32.18 16.43
C ALA A 349 -1.72 -33.49 17.16
N THR A 350 -0.68 -34.18 16.67
CA THR A 350 -0.12 -35.41 17.23
C THR A 350 1.26 -35.22 17.85
N ASN A 351 1.87 -34.04 17.79
CA ASN A 351 3.16 -33.74 18.44
C ASN A 351 3.02 -33.04 19.81
N ILE A 352 1.97 -33.38 20.59
CA ILE A 352 1.91 -33.03 22.03
C ILE A 352 2.36 -34.22 22.92
N GLY A 353 2.63 -35.39 22.34
CA GLY A 353 3.13 -36.56 23.08
C GLY A 353 4.54 -36.96 22.66
N ASN A 354 5.52 -36.66 23.51
CA ASN A 354 6.87 -37.23 23.57
C ASN A 354 7.91 -36.72 22.56
N GLY A 355 8.98 -36.17 23.14
CA GLY A 355 10.16 -35.71 22.43
C GLY A 355 11.01 -36.85 21.84
N ILE A 356 11.94 -36.40 21.01
CA ILE A 356 13.05 -37.14 20.40
C ILE A 356 12.62 -38.07 19.25
N THR A 357 12.80 -37.60 18.01
CA THR A 357 13.67 -38.27 17.01
C THR A 357 13.79 -37.43 15.73
N THR A 358 14.98 -37.49 15.14
CA THR A 358 15.51 -36.81 13.95
C THR A 358 14.80 -37.17 12.63
N PRO A 359 14.97 -36.37 11.55
CA PRO A 359 14.25 -36.55 10.30
C PRO A 359 14.88 -37.66 9.45
N ARG A 360 14.11 -38.68 9.06
CA ARG A 360 14.53 -39.61 8.01
C ARG A 360 13.37 -40.22 7.24
N SER A 361 13.47 -40.08 5.92
CA SER A 361 12.83 -40.83 4.84
C SER A 361 11.36 -40.55 4.49
N ARG A 362 11.20 -39.81 3.39
CA ARG A 362 10.17 -40.05 2.37
C ARG A 362 10.24 -41.52 1.93
N SER A 363 9.15 -42.25 2.13
CA SER A 363 8.87 -43.47 1.37
C SER A 363 7.36 -43.68 1.28
N THR A 364 6.84 -43.42 0.09
CA THR A 364 5.77 -44.16 -0.61
C THR A 364 5.06 -45.24 0.21
N SER A 365 3.94 -44.90 0.84
CA SER A 365 2.97 -45.90 1.30
C SER A 365 2.13 -46.36 0.11
N ARG A 366 2.62 -47.39 -0.60
CA ARG A 366 1.77 -48.26 -1.42
C ARG A 366 0.79 -48.97 -0.49
N SER A 367 -0.49 -48.84 -0.80
CA SER A 367 -1.59 -49.57 -0.17
C SER A 367 -1.37 -51.07 -0.36
N LEU A 368 -1.17 -51.80 0.74
CA LEU A 368 -1.33 -53.25 0.78
C LEU A 368 -2.70 -53.53 1.40
N SER A 369 -3.53 -54.16 0.57
CA SER A 369 -4.81 -54.78 0.90
C SER A 369 -4.71 -55.72 2.10
N ALA A 370 -5.50 -55.44 3.13
CA ALA A 370 -5.84 -56.40 4.17
C ALA A 370 -7.37 -56.55 4.20
N THR A 371 -7.84 -57.70 3.72
CA THR A 371 -9.20 -58.20 3.76
C THR A 371 -9.65 -58.43 5.21
N GLY A 372 -10.71 -57.76 5.63
CA GLY A 372 -11.45 -58.03 6.87
C GLY A 372 -12.74 -57.20 6.90
N PRO A 373 -13.93 -57.78 7.15
CA PRO A 373 -15.19 -57.04 7.15
C PRO A 373 -15.49 -56.51 8.56
N THR A 374 -15.26 -55.23 8.80
CA THR A 374 -15.76 -54.56 10.01
C THR A 374 -16.22 -53.14 9.69
N LEU A 375 -17.54 -52.96 9.78
CA LEU A 375 -18.30 -51.76 10.15
C LEU A 375 -17.65 -50.39 9.86
N SER A 376 -18.28 -49.69 8.91
CA SER A 376 -18.14 -48.27 8.55
C SER A 376 -17.83 -47.33 9.73
N ALA A 377 -16.54 -47.12 9.98
CA ALA A 377 -16.05 -45.88 10.56
C ALA A 377 -15.85 -44.89 9.40
N GLU A 378 -16.60 -43.79 9.40
CA GLU A 378 -16.29 -42.62 8.57
C GLU A 378 -14.83 -42.26 8.84
N LYS A 379 -13.96 -42.56 7.87
CA LYS A 379 -12.54 -42.21 7.92
C LYS A 379 -12.50 -40.68 7.97
N GLU A 380 -12.23 -40.09 9.13
CA GLU A 380 -12.11 -38.64 9.30
C GLU A 380 -10.96 -38.14 8.41
N SER A 381 -11.30 -37.84 7.16
CA SER A 381 -10.35 -37.39 6.16
C SER A 381 -9.96 -35.97 6.50
N HIS A 382 -8.68 -35.77 6.81
CA HIS A 382 -8.10 -34.43 6.93
C HIS A 382 -8.19 -33.70 5.59
N VAL A 383 -8.24 -32.37 5.66
CA VAL A 383 -8.16 -31.52 4.46
C VAL A 383 -6.77 -31.63 3.86
N VAL A 384 -6.71 -32.00 2.58
CA VAL A 384 -5.46 -32.09 1.81
C VAL A 384 -5.59 -31.18 0.60
N VAL A 385 -4.61 -30.29 0.41
CA VAL A 385 -4.49 -29.47 -0.78
C VAL A 385 -3.83 -30.30 -1.88
N ALA A 386 -4.45 -30.37 -3.06
CA ALA A 386 -3.93 -31.12 -4.19
C ALA A 386 -2.57 -30.59 -4.66
N ARG A 387 -1.74 -31.48 -5.21
CA ARG A 387 -0.35 -31.15 -5.61
C ARG A 387 -0.27 -30.05 -6.66
N SER A 388 -1.22 -30.01 -7.59
CA SER A 388 -1.30 -28.98 -8.62
C SER A 388 -1.53 -27.59 -8.02
N ALA A 389 -2.44 -27.48 -7.05
CA ALA A 389 -2.74 -26.24 -6.33
C ALA A 389 -1.55 -25.81 -5.48
N LEU A 390 -0.85 -26.75 -4.81
CA LEU A 390 0.40 -26.46 -4.11
C LEU A 390 1.45 -25.87 -5.06
N ALA A 391 1.67 -26.47 -6.23
CA ALA A 391 2.59 -25.93 -7.23
C ALA A 391 2.18 -24.53 -7.74
N ARG A 392 0.87 -24.24 -7.81
CA ARG A 392 0.36 -22.90 -8.16
C ARG A 392 0.61 -21.90 -7.03
N PHE A 393 0.40 -22.28 -5.78
CA PHE A 393 0.73 -21.47 -4.60
C PHE A 393 2.24 -21.19 -4.51
N GLU A 394 3.11 -22.16 -4.79
CA GLU A 394 4.57 -21.96 -4.87
C GLU A 394 4.92 -20.86 -5.89
N ARG A 395 4.39 -20.98 -7.11
CA ARG A 395 4.59 -19.97 -8.17
C ARG A 395 4.04 -18.61 -7.78
N LEU A 396 2.88 -18.56 -7.10
CA LEU A 396 2.31 -17.32 -6.60
C LEU A 396 3.23 -16.68 -5.55
N GLY A 397 3.79 -17.47 -4.62
CA GLY A 397 4.77 -17.00 -3.64
C GLY A 397 6.00 -16.36 -4.29
N ASP A 398 6.56 -17.01 -5.32
CA ASP A 398 7.70 -16.48 -6.09
C ASP A 398 7.33 -15.19 -6.82
N ARG A 399 6.15 -15.14 -7.43
CA ARG A 399 5.64 -13.96 -8.13
C ARG A 399 5.40 -12.79 -7.19
N LEU A 400 4.80 -13.03 -6.01
CA LEU A 400 4.63 -12.00 -4.98
C LEU A 400 5.99 -11.41 -4.58
N GLN A 401 6.99 -12.26 -4.41
CA GLN A 401 8.35 -11.84 -4.05
C GLN A 401 9.04 -11.02 -5.15
N LEU A 402 9.01 -11.53 -6.39
CA LEU A 402 9.81 -10.99 -7.51
C LEU A 402 9.15 -9.85 -8.27
N LEU A 403 7.83 -9.72 -8.23
CA LEU A 403 7.11 -8.71 -9.02
C LEU A 403 6.51 -7.61 -8.16
N ILE A 404 6.24 -7.88 -6.88
CA ILE A 404 5.61 -6.91 -5.99
C ILE A 404 6.58 -6.43 -4.93
N LEU A 405 7.12 -7.33 -4.12
CA LEU A 405 7.97 -6.95 -2.99
C LEU A 405 9.30 -6.33 -3.45
N SER A 406 9.94 -6.88 -4.46
CA SER A 406 11.11 -6.26 -5.11
C SER A 406 10.76 -4.91 -5.76
N GLN A 407 9.68 -4.84 -6.54
CA GLN A 407 9.31 -3.63 -7.29
C GLN A 407 8.91 -2.47 -6.36
N THR A 408 8.16 -2.77 -5.29
CA THR A 408 7.80 -1.78 -4.27
C THR A 408 9.03 -1.31 -3.50
N LYS A 409 9.99 -2.20 -3.23
CA LYS A 409 11.28 -1.82 -2.65
C LYS A 409 12.05 -0.88 -3.57
N GLU A 410 12.13 -1.18 -4.87
CA GLU A 410 12.75 -0.30 -5.86
C GLU A 410 12.09 1.09 -5.89
N PHE A 411 10.77 1.17 -5.81
CA PHE A 411 10.06 2.45 -5.73
C PHE A 411 10.38 3.24 -4.45
N LEU A 412 10.60 2.56 -3.32
CA LEU A 412 11.02 3.22 -2.07
C LEU A 412 12.44 3.77 -2.20
N ASP A 413 13.35 2.99 -2.79
CA ASP A 413 14.74 3.39 -3.03
C ASP A 413 14.81 4.58 -4.01
N GLU A 414 14.04 4.54 -5.10
CA GLU A 414 13.93 5.66 -6.07
C GLU A 414 13.32 6.91 -5.41
N LYS A 415 12.30 6.76 -4.56
CA LYS A 415 11.73 7.86 -3.77
C LYS A 415 12.74 8.48 -2.81
N ASP A 416 13.60 7.69 -2.16
CA ASP A 416 14.68 8.21 -1.31
C ASP A 416 15.76 8.93 -2.12
N ALA A 417 16.14 8.38 -3.28
CA ALA A 417 17.05 9.04 -4.21
C ALA A 417 16.50 10.38 -4.72
N LEU A 418 15.20 10.43 -5.05
CA LEU A 418 14.52 11.65 -5.50
C LEU A 418 14.46 12.71 -4.40
N ARG A 419 14.16 12.33 -3.16
CA ARG A 419 14.19 13.24 -2.00
C ARG A 419 15.57 13.89 -1.83
N ASN A 420 16.63 13.09 -1.90
CA ASN A 420 18.01 13.58 -1.79
C ASN A 420 18.36 14.52 -2.95
N THR A 421 17.97 14.16 -4.17
CA THR A 421 18.18 14.98 -5.37
C THR A 421 17.45 16.32 -5.26
N TYR A 422 16.20 16.31 -4.79
CA TYR A 422 15.43 17.53 -4.56
C TYR A 422 16.11 18.47 -3.55
N PHE A 423 16.57 17.95 -2.41
CA PHE A 423 17.32 18.76 -1.44
C PHE A 423 18.62 19.33 -2.02
N ASN A 424 19.35 18.55 -2.81
CA ASN A 424 20.57 19.02 -3.46
C ASN A 424 20.29 20.14 -4.48
N ILE A 425 19.24 20.00 -5.30
CA ILE A 425 18.81 21.03 -6.25
C ILE A 425 18.38 22.28 -5.50
N ASN A 426 17.62 22.14 -4.41
CA ASN A 426 17.16 23.28 -3.62
C ASN A 426 18.33 24.02 -2.96
N ALA A 427 19.26 23.30 -2.33
CA ALA A 427 20.48 23.88 -1.77
C ALA A 427 21.33 24.62 -2.83
N GLN A 428 21.41 24.08 -4.06
CA GLN A 428 22.10 24.76 -5.16
C GLN A 428 21.37 26.03 -5.60
N LYS A 429 20.04 26.03 -5.62
CA LYS A 429 19.23 27.22 -5.95
C LYS A 429 19.39 28.31 -4.87
N ASP A 430 19.35 27.93 -3.60
CA ASP A 430 19.57 28.85 -2.48
C ASP A 430 20.98 29.45 -2.55
N SER A 431 22.00 28.63 -2.76
CA SER A 431 23.38 29.11 -2.95
C SER A 431 23.49 30.12 -4.11
N LYS A 432 22.84 29.86 -5.25
CA LYS A 432 22.80 30.79 -6.39
C LYS A 432 22.04 32.08 -6.04
N ALA A 433 20.94 32.00 -5.29
CA ALA A 433 20.18 33.16 -4.86
C ALA A 433 21.00 34.03 -3.90
N THR A 434 21.65 33.43 -2.90
CA THR A 434 22.57 34.11 -1.99
C THR A 434 23.74 34.75 -2.75
N ALA A 435 24.32 34.05 -3.73
CA ALA A 435 25.39 34.62 -4.56
C ALA A 435 24.90 35.83 -5.38
N ARG A 436 23.67 35.79 -5.91
CA ARG A 436 23.05 36.95 -6.60
C ARG A 436 22.79 38.10 -5.64
N LEU A 437 22.25 37.82 -4.45
CA LEU A 437 22.00 38.82 -3.41
C LEU A 437 23.30 39.48 -2.95
N SER A 438 24.36 38.69 -2.74
CA SER A 438 25.69 39.19 -2.40
C SER A 438 26.28 40.09 -3.51
N ARG A 439 26.10 39.72 -4.78
CA ARG A 439 26.49 40.59 -5.91
C ARG A 439 25.69 41.89 -5.93
N ALA A 440 24.38 41.83 -5.70
CA ALA A 440 23.52 43.01 -5.65
C ALA A 440 23.87 43.93 -4.47
N ALA A 441 24.11 43.37 -3.28
CA ALA A 441 24.56 44.12 -2.10
C ALA A 441 25.92 44.78 -2.35
N THR A 442 26.85 44.07 -2.99
CA THR A 442 28.16 44.62 -3.38
C THR A 442 28.00 45.75 -4.40
N LEU A 443 27.08 45.61 -5.35
CA LEU A 443 26.75 46.66 -6.32
C LEU A 443 26.16 47.89 -5.61
N LEU A 444 25.22 47.71 -4.69
CA LEU A 444 24.65 48.80 -3.89
C LEU A 444 25.71 49.50 -3.06
N ALA A 445 26.60 48.77 -2.40
CA ALA A 445 27.70 49.35 -1.64
C ALA A 445 28.62 50.20 -2.54
N LYS A 446 28.96 49.70 -3.75
CA LYS A 446 29.73 50.47 -4.74
C LYS A 446 28.99 51.73 -5.18
N LEU A 447 27.68 51.64 -5.36
CA LEU A 447 26.84 52.77 -5.72
C LEU A 447 26.81 53.81 -4.58
N SER A 448 26.71 53.39 -3.32
CA SER A 448 26.78 54.28 -2.16
C SER A 448 28.12 55.03 -2.07
N VAL A 449 29.25 54.36 -2.32
CA VAL A 449 30.58 55.02 -2.34
C VAL A 449 30.64 56.12 -3.43
N LEU A 450 29.93 55.94 -4.54
CA LEU A 450 29.88 56.94 -5.61
C LEU A 450 28.95 58.11 -5.26
N PHE A 451 27.74 57.83 -4.78
CA PHE A 451 26.70 58.85 -4.63
C PHE A 451 26.72 59.58 -3.29
N LEU A 452 27.19 58.97 -2.20
CA LEU A 452 27.17 59.60 -0.88
C LEU A 452 28.01 60.91 -0.82
N PRO A 453 29.24 60.97 -1.38
CA PRO A 453 30.00 62.23 -1.44
C PRO A 453 29.33 63.30 -2.31
N VAL A 454 28.66 62.88 -3.39
CA VAL A 454 27.93 63.78 -4.29
C VAL A 454 26.71 64.35 -3.58
N SER A 455 25.94 63.52 -2.86
CA SER A 455 24.81 63.97 -2.05
C SER A 455 25.25 64.95 -0.96
N LEU A 456 26.38 64.68 -0.29
CA LEU A 456 26.96 65.60 0.71
C LEU A 456 27.40 66.92 0.07
N MET A 457 28.03 66.87 -1.11
CA MET A 457 28.39 68.07 -1.87
C MET A 457 27.15 68.88 -2.25
N THR A 458 26.13 68.25 -2.84
CA THR A 458 24.89 68.92 -3.21
C THR A 458 24.20 69.51 -1.97
N SER A 459 24.21 68.80 -0.85
CA SER A 459 23.72 69.33 0.43
C SER A 459 24.52 70.54 0.89
N TYR A 460 25.86 70.53 0.77
CA TYR A 460 26.73 71.64 1.16
C TYR A 460 26.43 72.92 0.36
N PHE A 461 26.27 72.81 -0.96
CA PHE A 461 25.87 73.94 -1.81
C PHE A 461 24.40 74.34 -1.65
N SER A 462 23.57 73.52 -1.00
CA SER A 462 22.18 73.83 -0.69
C SER A 462 22.00 74.57 0.64
N VAL A 463 23.05 74.69 1.45
CA VAL A 463 23.00 75.44 2.72
C VAL A 463 23.10 76.94 2.42
N GLN A 464 22.05 77.68 2.76
CA GLN A 464 21.99 79.14 2.63
C GLN A 464 22.61 79.78 3.88
N ILE A 465 23.86 80.23 3.76
CA ILE A 465 24.52 81.07 4.77
C ILE A 465 24.58 82.47 4.17
N ASP A 466 23.99 83.45 4.86
CA ASP A 466 23.84 84.84 4.40
C ASP A 466 25.17 85.51 4.00
N ASP A 467 26.31 85.04 4.53
CA ASP A 467 27.66 85.55 4.23
C ASP A 467 28.33 84.93 2.99
N LEU A 468 27.74 83.90 2.36
CA LEU A 468 28.33 83.19 1.21
C LEU A 468 27.49 83.22 -0.08
N GLU A 469 26.30 83.83 -0.06
CA GLU A 469 25.40 83.88 -1.23
C GLU A 469 26.04 84.55 -2.47
N HIS A 470 26.99 85.46 -2.27
CA HIS A 470 27.67 86.16 -3.38
C HIS A 470 28.86 85.41 -3.98
N LEU A 471 29.32 84.31 -3.38
CA LEU A 471 30.52 83.56 -3.82
C LEU A 471 30.17 82.31 -4.64
N TYR A 472 29.04 81.66 -4.37
CA TYR A 472 28.66 80.42 -5.03
C TYR A 472 27.98 80.65 -6.39
N THR A 473 28.74 80.46 -7.46
CA THR A 473 28.24 80.54 -8.84
C THR A 473 27.90 79.15 -9.39
N ALA A 474 26.90 79.03 -10.28
CA ALA A 474 26.54 77.78 -10.96
C ALA A 474 27.74 77.04 -11.61
N LYS A 475 28.75 77.78 -12.08
CA LYS A 475 29.99 77.20 -12.62
C LYS A 475 30.82 76.46 -11.57
N GLN A 476 30.90 76.97 -10.34
CA GLN A 476 31.67 76.34 -9.26
C GLN A 476 31.03 75.04 -8.78
N TYR A 477 29.68 74.97 -8.76
CA TYR A 477 28.95 73.74 -8.48
C TYR A 477 29.32 72.62 -9.46
N TRP A 478 29.31 72.90 -10.76
CA TRP A 478 29.65 71.90 -11.78
C TRP A 478 31.12 71.49 -11.74
N TYR A 479 32.05 72.40 -11.40
CA TYR A 479 33.46 72.04 -11.19
C TYR A 479 33.66 71.16 -9.94
N ALA A 480 33.01 71.50 -8.82
CA ALA A 480 33.06 70.69 -7.61
C ALA A 480 32.43 69.30 -7.84
N PHE A 481 31.33 69.24 -8.57
CA PHE A 481 30.69 67.98 -8.98
C PHE A 481 31.65 67.12 -9.81
N ALA A 482 32.27 67.69 -10.84
CA ALA A 482 33.21 66.96 -11.69
C ALA A 482 34.44 66.45 -10.90
N ALA A 483 34.99 67.26 -9.99
CA ALA A 483 36.12 66.88 -9.15
C ALA A 483 35.75 65.75 -8.18
N ILE A 484 34.64 65.87 -7.45
CA ILE A 484 34.19 64.86 -6.47
C ILE A 484 33.78 63.57 -7.17
N MET A 485 33.07 63.63 -8.30
CA MET A 485 32.76 62.46 -9.11
C MET A 485 34.02 61.74 -9.60
N SER A 486 35.01 62.49 -10.08
CA SER A 486 36.28 61.90 -10.55
C SER A 486 37.05 61.23 -9.41
N ILE A 487 37.10 61.87 -8.23
CA ILE A 487 37.73 61.30 -7.03
C ILE A 487 36.99 60.04 -6.56
N SER A 488 35.64 60.05 -6.54
CA SER A 488 34.84 58.88 -6.16
C SER A 488 35.04 57.70 -7.13
N VAL A 489 35.16 57.96 -8.44
CA VAL A 489 35.46 56.92 -9.43
C VAL A 489 36.87 56.36 -9.26
N LEU A 490 37.86 57.22 -9.02
CA LEU A 490 39.23 56.79 -8.72
C LEU A 490 39.27 55.97 -7.42
N ALA A 491 38.60 56.43 -6.37
CA ALA A 491 38.49 55.72 -5.10
C ALA A 491 37.87 54.33 -5.30
N LEU A 492 36.78 54.21 -6.07
CA LEU A 492 36.18 52.92 -6.41
C LEU A 492 37.15 51.98 -7.14
N PHE A 493 37.94 52.50 -8.08
CA PHE A 493 38.94 51.72 -8.80
C PHE A 493 40.06 51.25 -7.88
N PHE A 494 40.61 52.15 -7.06
CA PHE A 494 41.65 51.82 -6.09
C PHE A 494 41.15 50.82 -5.03
N PHE A 495 39.99 51.05 -4.42
CA PHE A 495 39.42 50.12 -3.44
C PHE A 495 39.06 48.77 -4.06
N SER A 496 38.57 48.73 -5.31
CA SER A 496 38.28 47.45 -6.00
C SER A 496 39.56 46.65 -6.27
N ARG A 497 40.64 47.32 -6.70
CA ARG A 497 41.94 46.69 -6.96
C ARG A 497 42.65 46.26 -5.67
N LEU A 498 42.55 47.10 -4.63
CA LEU A 498 43.09 46.82 -3.31
C LEU A 498 42.38 45.65 -2.66
N LEU A 499 41.04 45.57 -2.72
CA LEU A 499 40.28 44.40 -2.25
C LEU A 499 40.68 43.12 -2.97
N MET A 500 40.87 43.17 -4.30
CA MET A 500 41.31 42.00 -5.07
C MET A 500 42.69 41.51 -4.61
N TRP A 501 43.64 42.44 -4.46
CA TRP A 501 44.97 42.13 -3.95
C TRP A 501 44.93 41.53 -2.54
N PHE A 502 44.16 42.13 -1.62
CA PHE A 502 43.97 41.60 -0.27
C PHE A 502 43.32 40.21 -0.27
N THR A 503 42.34 39.95 -1.14
CA THR A 503 41.72 38.61 -1.24
C THR A 503 42.68 37.55 -1.77
N GLU A 504 43.52 37.88 -2.76
CA GLU A 504 44.51 36.95 -3.31
C GLU A 504 45.59 36.59 -2.28
N GLU A 505 46.01 37.57 -1.49
CA GLU A 505 47.00 37.36 -0.43
C GLU A 505 46.42 36.55 0.74
N LEU A 506 45.16 36.80 1.12
CA LEU A 506 44.44 36.00 2.12
C LEU A 506 44.25 34.55 1.67
N ASP A 507 43.88 34.32 0.41
CA ASP A 507 43.72 32.97 -0.15
C ASP A 507 45.07 32.21 -0.17
N GLY A 508 46.17 32.90 -0.45
CA GLY A 508 47.52 32.37 -0.35
C GLY A 508 47.86 31.93 1.08
N ILE A 509 47.62 32.81 2.05
CA ILE A 509 47.86 32.55 3.47
C ILE A 509 46.99 31.40 3.99
N VAL A 510 45.72 31.32 3.61
CA VAL A 510 44.81 30.23 4.00
C VAL A 510 45.27 28.88 3.43
N LYS A 511 45.72 28.84 2.17
CA LYS A 511 46.27 27.62 1.56
C LYS A 511 47.58 27.19 2.23
N ASP A 512 48.42 28.14 2.61
CA ASP A 512 49.69 27.86 3.30
C ASP A 512 49.48 27.40 4.74
N CYS A 513 48.55 28.02 5.46
CA CYS A 513 48.14 27.57 6.78
C CYS A 513 47.49 26.18 6.74
N GLY A 514 46.64 25.90 5.74
CA GLY A 514 46.04 24.59 5.52
C GLY A 514 47.06 23.50 5.15
N ARG A 515 48.11 23.84 4.38
CA ARG A 515 49.24 22.94 4.10
C ARG A 515 50.10 22.71 5.33
N TRP A 516 50.39 23.75 6.10
CA TRP A 516 51.15 23.66 7.35
C TRP A 516 50.41 22.80 8.39
N PHE A 517 49.11 23.00 8.58
CA PHE A 517 48.29 22.22 9.50
C PHE A 517 48.21 20.74 9.09
N ARG A 518 48.01 20.44 7.79
CA ARG A 518 48.08 19.07 7.27
C ARG A 518 49.45 18.44 7.50
N ARG A 519 50.55 19.16 7.25
CA ARG A 519 51.91 18.66 7.52
C ARG A 519 52.14 18.40 9.01
N SER A 520 51.69 19.30 9.88
CA SER A 520 51.82 19.16 11.34
C SER A 520 50.98 18.00 11.91
N ILE A 521 49.78 17.77 11.39
CA ILE A 521 48.96 16.60 11.74
C ILE A 521 49.62 15.31 11.23
N THR A 522 50.07 15.28 9.98
CA THR A 522 50.72 14.09 9.40
C THR A 522 52.03 13.76 10.13
N ALA A 523 52.78 14.79 10.54
CA ALA A 523 53.99 14.64 11.36
C ALA A 523 53.68 14.13 12.78
N ARG A 524 52.58 14.59 13.41
CA ARG A 524 52.12 14.04 14.71
C ARG A 524 51.64 12.60 14.61
N ILE A 525 50.94 12.24 13.53
CA ILE A 525 50.50 10.85 13.27
C ILE A 525 51.70 9.94 13.00
N LYS A 526 52.72 10.40 12.26
CA LYS A 526 53.97 9.65 12.09
C LYS A 526 54.78 9.50 13.38
N LYS A 527 54.79 10.53 14.24
CA LYS A 527 55.52 10.49 15.52
C LYS A 527 54.84 9.61 16.57
N GLY A 528 53.50 9.45 16.50
CA GLY A 528 52.76 8.49 17.33
C GLY A 528 52.92 7.02 16.91
N ARG A 529 53.42 6.76 15.70
CA ARG A 529 53.64 5.41 15.14
C ARG A 529 55.10 4.94 15.18
N GLY A 530 56.00 5.77 15.70
CA GLY A 530 57.45 5.51 15.77
C GLY A 530 57.99 5.31 17.19
N VAL A 531 57.13 5.07 18.17
CA VAL A 531 57.49 4.72 19.55
C VAL A 531 56.90 3.36 19.88
N GLU A 532 57.24 2.36 19.06
CA GLU A 532 57.22 0.93 19.41
C GLU A 532 58.35 0.31 18.58
N SER A 533 59.57 0.40 19.10
CA SER A 533 60.63 -0.57 18.84
C SER A 533 61.60 -0.60 20.00
#